data_AF-A0A8C5P0W6-F1
#
_entry.id   AF-A0A8C5P0W6-F1
#
_cell.length_a   1.000
_cell.length_b   1.000
_cell.length_c   1.000
_cell.angle_alpha   90.00
_cell.angle_beta   90.00
_cell.angle_gamma   90.00
#
_symmetry.space_group_name_H-M   'P 1'
#
loop_
_entity.id
_entity.type
_entity.pdbx_description
1 polymer ?
#
loop_
_entity_poly.entity_id
_entity_poly.type
_entity_poly.pdbx_seq_one_letter_code
_entity_poly.pdbx_strand_id
1 'polypeptide(L)'
;MAGVGTVSRLLRSRRLALSGAWPAGFQTPARGFQFTVSGSKKASAKVSDAGGINAALGNMEEDNWRWHFYDTVKGSDWLGDQDAIHYMTEQAPASVVELENYGMPFSRTEDGKIYQRAFGGQSLKFGKGGQAHRCCCVADRTGHSLLHTLYGRSLRYDTSYFVEYFALDLLMENGECRGVIALCIEDGSIHRIRAKNTVIATGGYGRTYFSCTSAHTSTGDGTAMITRAGLPCQDLEFVQFHPTGIYGAGCLITEGCRGEGGILINSQGERFMERYAPVAKDLASRDVVSRSMTLEIREGDKVPSIKPNAGEESVMNLDKLRFADGSIRTSELRLSMQKVRIDEYDYSKPIQGQQQRPFKEHWRKHTLSYVDTKTGKVTLDYRPVIDKTLNEADCATVPPAIRSY
;
A
#
# COMPACT_ATOMS: atom_id res chain seq x y z
N MET A 1 -8.81 -17.91 15.25
CA MET A 1 -10.09 -18.56 15.60
C MET A 1 -10.53 -17.98 16.95
N ALA A 2 -11.66 -17.32 17.19
CA ALA A 2 -12.95 -17.18 16.53
C ALA A 2 -13.25 -15.71 16.13
N GLY A 3 -13.94 -15.48 15.02
CA GLY A 3 -14.33 -14.11 14.62
C GLY A 3 -14.58 -13.90 13.13
N VAL A 4 -14.02 -14.75 12.25
CA VAL A 4 -14.09 -14.51 10.78
C VAL A 4 -14.92 -15.59 10.04
N GLY A 5 -15.17 -16.75 10.65
CA GLY A 5 -15.98 -17.82 10.05
C GLY A 5 -17.49 -17.56 9.99
N THR A 6 -18.00 -16.52 10.66
CA THR A 6 -19.45 -16.27 10.79
C THR A 6 -20.02 -15.42 9.64
N VAL A 7 -19.20 -14.61 8.96
CA VAL A 7 -19.69 -13.68 7.92
C VAL A 7 -19.92 -14.39 6.58
N SER A 8 -19.08 -15.39 6.25
CA SER A 8 -19.18 -16.15 4.99
C SER A 8 -20.38 -17.11 4.93
N ARG A 9 -20.79 -17.69 6.08
CA ARG A 9 -21.94 -18.63 6.14
C ARG A 9 -23.31 -17.95 6.05
N LEU A 10 -23.41 -16.66 6.37
CA LEU A 10 -24.68 -15.91 6.34
C LEU A 10 -25.19 -15.60 4.91
N LEU A 11 -24.33 -15.73 3.89
CA LEU A 11 -24.67 -15.34 2.51
C LEU A 11 -25.23 -16.49 1.64
N ARG A 12 -25.27 -17.75 2.14
CA ARG A 12 -25.61 -18.92 1.30
C ARG A 12 -26.96 -19.60 1.54
N SER A 13 -27.76 -19.24 2.55
CA SER A 13 -29.04 -19.93 2.80
C SER A 13 -30.24 -19.13 2.28
N ARG A 14 -30.68 -19.44 1.04
CA ARG A 14 -32.04 -19.15 0.57
C ARG A 14 -33.03 -20.04 1.32
N ARG A 15 -33.59 -19.55 2.43
CA ARG A 15 -34.89 -19.93 3.03
C ARG A 15 -34.93 -19.40 4.46
N LEU A 16 -35.59 -18.25 4.66
CA LEU A 16 -36.44 -18.01 5.83
C LEU A 16 -37.29 -16.77 5.56
N ALA A 17 -38.59 -16.98 5.61
CA ALA A 17 -39.64 -16.03 5.34
C ALA A 17 -39.81 -15.06 6.52
N LEU A 18 -40.29 -13.85 6.18
CA LEU A 18 -41.23 -13.04 6.96
C LEU A 18 -41.05 -13.07 8.49
N SER A 19 -40.11 -12.27 8.98
CA SER A 19 -40.22 -11.64 10.29
C SER A 19 -39.47 -10.30 10.25
N GLY A 20 -40.20 -9.21 10.49
CA GLY A 20 -39.70 -7.83 10.51
C GLY A 20 -38.74 -7.57 11.66
N ALA A 21 -37.49 -8.01 11.48
CA ALA A 21 -36.29 -7.56 12.16
C ALA A 21 -35.12 -8.22 11.45
N TRP A 22 -34.54 -7.54 10.47
CA TRP A 22 -33.21 -7.92 10.01
C TRP A 22 -32.24 -7.78 11.19
N PRO A 23 -31.28 -8.70 11.40
CA PRO A 23 -30.18 -8.42 12.30
C PRO A 23 -29.54 -7.14 11.78
N ALA A 24 -29.61 -6.07 12.58
CA ALA A 24 -28.92 -4.83 12.29
C ALA A 24 -27.42 -5.14 12.32
N GLY A 25 -26.88 -5.56 11.17
CA GLY A 25 -25.48 -5.44 10.84
C GLY A 25 -25.20 -3.95 10.74
N PHE A 26 -24.95 -3.32 11.89
CA PHE A 26 -24.46 -1.95 11.96
C PHE A 26 -23.08 -1.91 11.30
N GLN A 27 -23.07 -1.63 10.00
CA GLN A 27 -21.91 -1.16 9.25
C GLN A 27 -22.00 0.36 9.12
N THR A 28 -22.06 1.00 10.28
CA THR A 28 -21.90 2.44 10.51
C THR A 28 -20.98 2.52 11.73
N PRO A 29 -19.92 3.34 11.79
CA PRO A 29 -19.53 4.46 10.95
C PRO A 29 -18.03 4.41 10.67
N ALA A 30 -17.57 3.50 9.80
CA ALA A 30 -16.15 3.41 9.54
C ALA A 30 -15.81 2.62 8.26
N ARG A 31 -15.92 3.32 7.14
CA ARG A 31 -14.93 3.24 6.06
C ARG A 31 -14.70 4.68 5.64
N GLY A 32 -13.51 5.18 5.95
CA GLY A 32 -13.05 6.44 5.43
C GLY A 32 -13.12 6.43 3.90
N PHE A 33 -14.05 7.20 3.36
CA PHE A 33 -13.60 8.32 2.57
C PHE A 33 -13.64 9.52 3.49
N GLN A 34 -12.48 9.98 3.97
CA GLN A 34 -12.34 11.41 4.21
C GLN A 34 -12.55 12.07 2.85
N PHE A 35 -13.79 12.47 2.59
CA PHE A 35 -14.04 13.59 1.70
C PHE A 35 -13.90 14.83 2.58
N THR A 36 -12.72 15.44 2.55
CA THR A 36 -12.69 16.89 2.47
C THR A 36 -13.18 17.20 1.07
N VAL A 37 -14.49 17.41 0.90
CA VAL A 37 -15.05 17.98 -0.32
C VAL A 37 -15.41 19.40 0.04
N SER A 38 -14.39 20.26 -0.02
CA SER A 38 -14.62 21.68 -0.20
C SER A 38 -15.51 21.82 -1.42
N GLY A 39 -16.60 22.57 -1.27
CA GLY A 39 -17.56 22.84 -2.33
C GLY A 39 -16.87 22.97 -3.69
N SER A 40 -17.33 22.16 -4.65
CA SER A 40 -16.85 22.05 -6.04
C SER A 40 -15.55 21.26 -6.34
N LYS A 41 -14.76 20.75 -5.38
CA LYS A 41 -13.52 20.00 -5.69
C LYS A 41 -13.38 18.64 -4.97
N LYS A 42 -13.23 17.58 -5.77
CA LYS A 42 -13.16 16.16 -5.36
C LYS A 42 -11.70 15.74 -5.08
N ALA A 43 -11.26 15.65 -3.83
CA ALA A 43 -9.84 15.39 -3.50
C ALA A 43 -9.64 14.29 -2.44
N SER A 44 -9.50 13.03 -2.89
CA SER A 44 -8.83 11.95 -2.14
C SER A 44 -7.52 11.61 -2.86
N ALA A 45 -6.46 11.26 -2.15
CA ALA A 45 -5.20 10.81 -2.77
C ALA A 45 -5.41 9.64 -3.75
N LYS A 46 -6.46 8.83 -3.51
CA LYS A 46 -6.88 7.75 -4.43
C LYS A 46 -7.37 8.22 -5.80
N VAL A 47 -7.85 9.46 -5.94
CA VAL A 47 -8.22 10.03 -7.27
C VAL A 47 -7.02 10.05 -8.20
N SER A 48 -5.82 10.25 -7.65
CA SER A 48 -4.57 10.40 -8.39
C SER A 48 -3.89 9.07 -8.72
N ASP A 49 -4.43 7.93 -8.29
CA ASP A 49 -3.89 6.60 -8.63
C ASP A 49 -4.15 6.31 -10.13
N ALA A 50 -3.10 6.35 -10.94
CA ALA A 50 -3.23 6.26 -12.41
C ALA A 50 -3.11 4.83 -12.96
N GLY A 51 -2.27 3.98 -12.34
CA GLY A 51 -1.74 2.74 -12.93
C GLY A 51 -2.77 1.66 -13.25
N GLY A 52 -3.60 1.28 -12.27
CA GLY A 52 -4.54 0.16 -12.39
C GLY A 52 -4.76 -0.56 -11.06
N ILE A 53 -5.46 -1.70 -11.12
CA ILE A 53 -5.72 -2.64 -10.02
C ILE A 53 -5.39 -4.07 -10.48
N ASN A 54 -4.61 -4.81 -9.70
CA ASN A 54 -4.17 -6.15 -10.09
C ASN A 54 -5.22 -7.21 -9.78
N ALA A 55 -5.54 -8.05 -10.76
CA ALA A 55 -6.32 -9.26 -10.57
C ALA A 55 -5.97 -10.29 -11.66
N ALA A 56 -5.79 -11.55 -11.27
CA ALA A 56 -5.54 -12.64 -12.21
C ALA A 56 -6.86 -13.07 -12.90
N LEU A 57 -7.40 -12.18 -13.74
CA LEU A 57 -8.62 -12.44 -14.54
C LEU A 57 -8.33 -13.33 -15.76
N GLY A 58 -7.10 -13.30 -16.26
CA GLY A 58 -6.68 -14.07 -17.43
C GLY A 58 -7.29 -13.58 -18.74
N ASN A 59 -7.51 -12.27 -18.89
CA ASN A 59 -8.13 -11.71 -20.09
C ASN A 59 -7.16 -11.49 -21.24
N MET A 60 -5.86 -11.37 -20.96
CA MET A 60 -4.80 -11.14 -21.97
C MET A 60 -4.06 -12.44 -22.31
N GLU A 61 -3.80 -13.24 -21.28
CA GLU A 61 -3.24 -14.59 -21.36
C GLU A 61 -3.75 -15.42 -20.18
N GLU A 62 -3.51 -16.74 -20.18
CA GLU A 62 -3.77 -17.57 -19.00
C GLU A 62 -3.01 -17.03 -17.79
N ASP A 63 -3.71 -16.82 -16.67
CA ASP A 63 -3.12 -16.34 -15.41
C ASP A 63 -3.63 -17.16 -14.23
N ASN A 64 -2.93 -17.06 -13.10
CA ASN A 64 -3.30 -17.74 -11.87
C ASN A 64 -3.05 -16.81 -10.69
N TRP A 65 -4.02 -16.70 -9.78
CA TRP A 65 -3.88 -15.88 -8.57
C TRP A 65 -2.68 -16.32 -7.71
N ARG A 66 -2.25 -17.59 -7.80
CA ARG A 66 -1.05 -18.10 -7.12
C ARG A 66 0.25 -17.52 -7.68
N TRP A 67 0.27 -17.11 -8.96
CA TRP A 67 1.40 -16.40 -9.54
C TRP A 67 1.44 -14.96 -9.03
N HIS A 68 0.28 -14.32 -8.93
CA HIS A 68 0.14 -13.01 -8.26
C HIS A 68 0.54 -13.07 -6.78
N PHE A 69 0.18 -14.14 -6.05
CA PHE A 69 0.64 -14.42 -4.69
C PHE A 69 2.17 -14.46 -4.61
N TYR A 70 2.82 -15.25 -5.47
CA TYR A 70 4.27 -15.36 -5.51
C TYR A 70 4.96 -14.03 -5.80
N ASP A 71 4.48 -13.30 -6.80
CA ASP A 71 5.03 -11.98 -7.15
C ASP A 71 4.90 -11.00 -5.97
N THR A 72 3.79 -11.07 -5.23
CA THR A 72 3.54 -10.21 -4.07
C THR A 72 4.45 -10.56 -2.90
N VAL A 73 4.61 -11.86 -2.57
CA VAL A 73 5.53 -12.31 -1.52
C VAL A 73 6.96 -11.92 -1.86
N LYS A 74 7.42 -12.24 -3.08
CA LYS A 74 8.74 -11.85 -3.56
C LYS A 74 8.91 -10.34 -3.54
N GLY A 75 7.92 -9.58 -4.03
CA GLY A 75 7.92 -8.12 -4.09
C GLY A 75 7.98 -7.44 -2.72
N SER A 76 7.36 -8.05 -1.71
CA SER A 76 7.45 -7.63 -0.29
C SER A 76 8.79 -7.94 0.37
N ASP A 77 9.69 -8.60 -0.36
CA ASP A 77 10.98 -9.10 0.15
C ASP A 77 10.81 -10.08 1.30
N TRP A 78 9.77 -10.91 1.20
CA TRP A 78 9.34 -11.86 2.24
C TRP A 78 9.00 -11.21 3.58
N LEU A 79 8.89 -9.88 3.66
CA LEU A 79 8.42 -9.22 4.88
C LEU A 79 6.89 -9.23 4.98
N GLY A 80 6.17 -9.40 3.87
CA GLY A 80 4.71 -9.47 3.91
C GLY A 80 4.18 -10.78 4.50
N ASP A 81 3.16 -10.67 5.36
CA ASP A 81 2.45 -11.81 5.92
C ASP A 81 1.72 -12.60 4.83
N GLN A 82 2.06 -13.88 4.66
CA GLN A 82 1.60 -14.70 3.53
C GLN A 82 0.14 -15.12 3.62
N ASP A 83 -0.45 -15.19 4.82
CA ASP A 83 -1.89 -15.40 5.00
C ASP A 83 -2.71 -14.23 4.44
N ALA A 84 -2.30 -13.00 4.72
CA ALA A 84 -2.92 -11.79 4.19
C ALA A 84 -2.74 -11.66 2.67
N ILE A 85 -1.53 -11.95 2.16
CA ILE A 85 -1.25 -11.93 0.72
C ILE A 85 -2.05 -13.02 -0.01
N HIS A 86 -2.18 -14.23 0.56
CA HIS A 86 -3.03 -15.30 0.03
C HIS A 86 -4.45 -14.77 -0.13
N TYR A 87 -5.08 -14.29 0.96
CA TYR A 87 -6.44 -13.76 0.91
C TYR A 87 -6.59 -12.68 -0.16
N MET A 88 -5.71 -11.68 -0.16
CA MET A 88 -5.79 -10.56 -1.09
C MET A 88 -5.73 -11.02 -2.55
N THR A 89 -4.79 -11.89 -2.88
CA THR A 89 -4.55 -12.31 -4.27
C THR A 89 -5.60 -13.28 -4.78
N GLU A 90 -6.09 -14.18 -3.93
CA GLU A 90 -7.21 -15.07 -4.23
C GLU A 90 -8.53 -14.30 -4.44
N GLN A 91 -8.79 -13.29 -3.61
CA GLN A 91 -10.04 -12.49 -3.68
C GLN A 91 -10.00 -11.41 -4.78
N ALA A 92 -8.84 -11.10 -5.34
CA ALA A 92 -8.68 -10.02 -6.32
C ALA A 92 -9.57 -10.16 -7.57
N PRO A 93 -9.71 -11.34 -8.22
CA PRO A 93 -10.60 -11.52 -9.35
C PRO A 93 -12.07 -11.17 -9.03
N ALA A 94 -12.61 -11.71 -7.94
CA ALA A 94 -13.98 -11.44 -7.52
C ALA A 94 -14.20 -9.96 -7.19
N SER A 95 -13.23 -9.33 -6.52
CA SER A 95 -13.28 -7.91 -6.15
C SER A 95 -13.27 -6.98 -7.37
N VAL A 96 -12.46 -7.28 -8.39
CA VAL A 96 -12.44 -6.48 -9.63
C VAL A 96 -13.71 -6.66 -10.45
N VAL A 97 -14.22 -7.89 -10.54
CA VAL A 97 -15.51 -8.17 -11.20
C VAL A 97 -16.67 -7.48 -10.47
N GLU A 98 -16.63 -7.39 -9.14
CA GLU A 98 -17.61 -6.62 -8.37
C GLU A 98 -17.60 -5.13 -8.75
N LEU A 99 -16.41 -4.51 -8.88
CA LEU A 99 -16.29 -3.12 -9.32
C LEU A 99 -16.85 -2.90 -10.73
N GLU A 100 -16.58 -3.83 -11.66
CA GLU A 100 -17.13 -3.78 -13.01
C GLU A 100 -18.67 -3.88 -12.99
N ASN A 101 -19.23 -4.79 -12.19
CA ASN A 101 -20.67 -4.92 -11.96
C ASN A 101 -21.30 -3.70 -11.28
N TYR A 102 -20.53 -2.90 -10.53
CA TYR A 102 -20.97 -1.59 -10.02
C TYR A 102 -21.01 -0.50 -11.09
N GLY A 103 -20.48 -0.77 -12.29
CA GLY A 103 -20.43 0.14 -13.43
C GLY A 103 -19.08 0.83 -13.61
N MET A 104 -18.00 0.30 -13.01
CA MET A 104 -16.66 0.87 -13.23
C MET A 104 -16.27 0.74 -14.72
N PRO A 105 -15.93 1.86 -15.40
CA PRO A 105 -15.76 1.88 -16.86
C PRO A 105 -14.36 1.40 -17.28
N PHE A 106 -14.01 0.16 -16.96
CA PHE A 106 -12.76 -0.46 -17.39
C PHE A 106 -12.55 -0.35 -18.90
N SER A 107 -11.30 -0.09 -19.30
CA SER A 107 -10.87 -0.25 -20.69
C SER A 107 -11.12 -1.68 -21.15
N ARG A 108 -11.35 -1.88 -22.44
CA ARG A 108 -11.81 -3.16 -22.99
C ARG A 108 -10.82 -3.75 -23.97
N THR A 109 -10.76 -5.08 -23.97
CA THR A 109 -10.17 -5.89 -25.03
C THR A 109 -11.13 -5.97 -26.23
N GLU A 110 -10.66 -6.52 -27.36
CA GLU A 110 -11.49 -6.71 -28.56
C GLU A 110 -12.70 -7.64 -28.31
N ASP A 111 -12.58 -8.61 -27.39
CA ASP A 111 -13.65 -9.52 -26.99
C ASP A 111 -14.57 -8.94 -25.89
N GLY A 112 -14.41 -7.66 -25.54
CA GLY A 112 -15.29 -6.94 -24.60
C GLY A 112 -14.99 -7.20 -23.12
N LYS A 113 -13.93 -7.94 -22.80
CA LYS A 113 -13.47 -8.15 -21.41
C LYS A 113 -12.69 -6.94 -20.90
N ILE A 114 -12.32 -6.96 -19.61
CA ILE A 114 -11.50 -5.93 -18.98
C ILE A 114 -10.07 -6.02 -19.54
N TYR A 115 -9.59 -4.94 -20.14
CA TYR A 115 -8.19 -4.81 -20.57
C TYR A 115 -7.25 -4.80 -19.37
N GLN A 116 -6.14 -5.52 -19.50
CA GLN A 116 -5.09 -5.61 -18.50
C GLN A 116 -3.74 -5.28 -19.15
N ARG A 117 -2.90 -4.49 -18.48
CA ARG A 117 -1.56 -4.13 -18.97
C ARG A 117 -0.45 -4.77 -18.15
N ALA A 118 0.77 -4.75 -18.69
CA ALA A 118 1.97 -5.08 -17.93
C ALA A 118 2.23 -4.05 -16.82
N PHE A 119 2.86 -4.49 -15.74
CA PHE A 119 3.24 -3.64 -14.62
C PHE A 119 4.48 -4.19 -13.91
N GLY A 120 5.14 -3.35 -13.10
CA GLY A 120 6.40 -3.71 -12.46
C GLY A 120 6.28 -4.93 -11.54
N GLY A 121 7.24 -5.85 -11.63
CA GLY A 121 7.35 -7.00 -10.75
C GLY A 121 6.28 -8.09 -10.93
N GLN A 122 5.62 -8.16 -12.09
CA GLN A 122 4.60 -9.16 -12.40
C GLN A 122 5.11 -10.23 -13.36
N SER A 123 4.91 -11.50 -13.02
CA SER A 123 5.38 -12.62 -13.80
C SER A 123 4.36 -13.77 -13.90
N LEU A 124 4.50 -14.60 -14.93
CA LEU A 124 3.77 -15.84 -15.07
C LEU A 124 4.56 -17.01 -14.44
N LYS A 125 3.87 -18.10 -14.10
CA LYS A 125 4.48 -19.38 -13.67
C LYS A 125 5.55 -19.22 -12.56
N PHE A 126 5.22 -18.50 -11.49
CA PHE A 126 6.10 -18.31 -10.32
C PHE A 126 7.48 -17.72 -10.69
N GLY A 127 7.52 -16.67 -11.50
CA GLY A 127 8.77 -16.01 -11.92
C GLY A 127 9.45 -16.61 -13.15
N LYS A 128 8.91 -17.69 -13.73
CA LYS A 128 9.58 -18.45 -14.81
C LYS A 128 8.92 -18.31 -16.18
N GLY A 129 7.73 -17.71 -16.23
CA GLY A 129 6.88 -17.66 -17.43
C GLY A 129 6.92 -16.35 -18.21
N GLY A 130 7.84 -15.43 -17.90
CA GLY A 130 7.89 -14.11 -18.52
C GLY A 130 6.98 -13.09 -17.84
N GLN A 131 6.86 -11.91 -18.46
CA GLN A 131 6.05 -10.78 -17.98
C GLN A 131 4.55 -11.11 -18.03
N ALA A 132 3.82 -10.76 -16.97
CA ALA A 132 2.36 -10.90 -16.94
C ALA A 132 1.65 -9.56 -17.22
N HIS A 133 0.42 -9.63 -17.72
CA HIS A 133 -0.50 -8.53 -17.97
C HIS A 133 -1.76 -8.69 -17.10
N ARG A 134 -1.65 -8.35 -15.81
CA ARG A 134 -2.76 -8.50 -14.86
C ARG A 134 -3.25 -7.22 -14.21
N CYS A 135 -2.70 -6.08 -14.61
CA CYS A 135 -3.09 -4.77 -14.10
C CYS A 135 -4.31 -4.25 -14.87
N CYS A 136 -5.50 -4.47 -14.32
CA CYS A 136 -6.77 -3.99 -14.86
C CYS A 136 -6.84 -2.46 -14.77
N CYS A 137 -7.26 -1.77 -15.83
CA CYS A 137 -7.20 -0.31 -15.82
C CYS A 137 -8.36 0.39 -16.55
N VAL A 138 -8.53 1.67 -16.21
CA VAL A 138 -9.36 2.63 -16.95
C VAL A 138 -8.41 3.65 -17.56
N ALA A 139 -7.90 3.37 -18.76
CA ALA A 139 -6.78 4.12 -19.34
C ALA A 139 -5.68 4.35 -18.29
N ASP A 140 -5.36 5.59 -17.96
CA ASP A 140 -4.43 6.01 -16.91
C ASP A 140 -5.15 6.75 -15.75
N ARG A 141 -6.45 6.53 -15.57
CA ARG A 141 -7.32 7.21 -14.58
C ARG A 141 -8.13 6.21 -13.74
N THR A 142 -7.51 5.09 -13.41
CA THR A 142 -8.18 4.00 -12.70
C THR A 142 -8.68 4.44 -11.33
N GLY A 143 -7.88 5.16 -10.55
CA GLY A 143 -8.22 5.67 -9.23
C GLY A 143 -9.38 6.66 -9.25
N HIS A 144 -9.42 7.57 -10.23
CA HIS A 144 -10.55 8.47 -10.46
C HIS A 144 -11.85 7.69 -10.67
N SER A 145 -11.84 6.72 -11.59
CA SER A 145 -13.03 5.94 -11.94
C SER A 145 -13.48 5.03 -10.81
N LEU A 146 -12.53 4.42 -10.10
CA LEU A 146 -12.79 3.59 -8.92
C LEU A 146 -13.48 4.41 -7.82
N LEU A 147 -12.94 5.58 -7.49
CA LEU A 147 -13.51 6.42 -6.45
C LEU A 147 -14.92 6.90 -6.82
N HIS A 148 -15.12 7.31 -8.07
CA HIS A 148 -16.43 7.74 -8.56
C HIS A 148 -17.46 6.63 -8.55
N THR A 149 -17.06 5.42 -8.95
CA THR A 149 -17.93 4.25 -8.94
C THR A 149 -18.35 3.89 -7.52
N LEU A 150 -17.39 3.84 -6.59
CA LEU A 150 -17.68 3.51 -5.19
C LEU A 150 -18.52 4.59 -4.51
N TYR A 151 -18.26 5.87 -4.76
CA TYR A 151 -19.08 6.96 -4.24
C TYR A 151 -20.50 6.90 -4.80
N GLY A 152 -20.66 6.75 -6.12
CA GLY A 152 -21.97 6.59 -6.75
C GLY A 152 -22.72 5.36 -6.22
N ARG A 153 -22.01 4.27 -5.95
CA ARG A 153 -22.58 3.07 -5.35
C ARG A 153 -23.00 3.30 -3.90
N SER A 154 -22.22 4.02 -3.11
CA SER A 154 -22.50 4.25 -1.70
C SER A 154 -23.74 5.11 -1.47
N LEU A 155 -24.06 6.02 -2.40
CA LEU A 155 -25.30 6.81 -2.40
C LEU A 155 -26.58 5.96 -2.54
N ARG A 156 -26.48 4.67 -2.86
CA ARG A 156 -27.63 3.76 -2.90
C ARG A 156 -28.01 3.19 -1.52
N TYR A 157 -27.27 3.55 -0.49
CA TYR A 157 -27.45 3.09 0.88
C TYR A 157 -27.72 4.29 1.80
N ASP A 158 -28.27 4.02 2.99
CA ASP A 158 -28.60 5.00 4.03
C ASP A 158 -27.39 5.44 4.86
N THR A 159 -26.21 5.47 4.23
CA THR A 159 -24.98 5.88 4.91
C THR A 159 -25.07 7.36 5.28
N SER A 160 -24.91 7.65 6.57
CA SER A 160 -24.79 9.02 7.06
C SER A 160 -23.37 9.55 6.81
N TYR A 161 -23.25 10.60 5.99
CA TYR A 161 -21.98 11.23 5.69
C TYR A 161 -21.77 12.49 6.52
N PHE A 162 -20.66 12.52 7.25
CA PHE A 162 -20.14 13.72 7.91
C PHE A 162 -19.00 14.27 7.04
N VAL A 163 -19.37 14.97 5.98
CA VAL A 163 -18.41 15.52 5.00
C VAL A 163 -17.72 16.73 5.62
N GLU A 164 -16.42 16.89 5.38
CA GLU A 164 -15.60 17.96 5.99
C GLU A 164 -15.54 17.93 7.53
N TYR A 165 -15.51 16.72 8.10
CA TYR A 165 -15.20 16.51 9.51
C TYR A 165 -13.75 16.04 9.66
N PHE A 166 -12.98 16.75 10.47
CA PHE A 166 -11.61 16.42 10.79
C PHE A 166 -11.55 15.60 12.08
N ALA A 167 -11.25 14.30 11.98
CA ALA A 167 -11.07 13.44 13.15
C ALA A 167 -9.81 13.84 13.92
N LEU A 168 -9.96 14.11 15.21
CA LEU A 168 -8.89 14.58 16.09
C LEU A 168 -8.23 13.42 16.82
N ASP A 169 -9.03 12.59 17.50
CA ASP A 169 -8.55 11.48 18.32
C ASP A 169 -9.56 10.34 18.47
N LEU A 170 -9.05 9.17 18.85
CA LEU A 170 -9.86 8.02 19.24
C LEU A 170 -10.44 8.21 20.65
N LEU A 171 -11.68 7.78 20.85
CA LEU A 171 -12.28 7.68 22.18
C LEU A 171 -11.91 6.32 22.79
N MET A 172 -10.85 6.27 23.59
CA MET A 172 -10.37 5.04 24.23
C MET A 172 -10.92 4.88 25.65
N GLU A 173 -11.38 3.69 26.01
CA GLU A 173 -11.86 3.35 27.34
C GLU A 173 -11.48 1.91 27.68
N ASN A 174 -10.73 1.68 28.76
CA ASN A 174 -10.29 0.34 29.20
C ASN A 174 -9.60 -0.49 28.10
N GLY A 175 -8.81 0.17 27.25
CA GLY A 175 -8.13 -0.47 26.11
C GLY A 175 -9.00 -0.71 24.87
N GLU A 176 -10.30 -0.34 24.92
CA GLU A 176 -11.23 -0.49 23.80
C GLU A 176 -11.53 0.85 23.14
N CYS A 177 -11.64 0.86 21.81
CA CYS A 177 -12.08 2.04 21.07
C CYS A 177 -13.62 2.14 21.11
N ARG A 178 -14.13 3.32 21.48
CA ARG A 178 -15.56 3.65 21.62
C ARG A 178 -16.06 4.67 20.60
N GLY A 179 -15.22 5.02 19.62
CA GLY A 179 -15.53 6.01 18.59
C GLY A 179 -14.41 7.01 18.37
N VAL A 180 -14.77 8.20 17.89
CA VAL A 180 -13.83 9.31 17.61
C VAL A 180 -14.40 10.65 18.08
N ILE A 181 -13.51 11.59 18.36
CA ILE A 181 -13.84 13.02 18.48
C ILE A 181 -13.39 13.73 17.20
N ALA A 182 -14.24 14.61 16.67
CA ALA A 182 -14.01 15.28 15.40
C ALA A 182 -14.42 16.76 15.45
N LEU A 183 -13.76 17.57 14.64
CA LEU A 183 -14.09 18.97 14.36
C LEU A 183 -14.87 19.06 13.06
N CYS A 184 -16.06 19.66 13.10
CA CYS A 184 -16.77 20.09 11.90
C CYS A 184 -16.07 21.34 11.35
N ILE A 185 -15.54 21.26 10.12
CA ILE A 185 -14.78 22.37 9.54
C ILE A 185 -15.71 23.53 9.15
N GLU A 186 -16.94 23.21 8.74
CA GLU A 186 -17.91 24.20 8.25
C GLU A 186 -18.34 25.20 9.34
N ASP A 187 -18.62 24.71 10.55
CA ASP A 187 -19.19 25.52 11.65
C ASP A 187 -18.31 25.59 12.90
N GLY A 188 -17.18 24.87 12.93
CA GLY A 188 -16.26 24.84 14.06
C GLY A 188 -16.72 24.02 15.26
N SER A 189 -17.85 23.32 15.17
CA SER A 189 -18.39 22.52 16.27
C SER A 189 -17.59 21.23 16.51
N ILE A 190 -17.58 20.76 17.76
CA ILE A 190 -16.91 19.52 18.15
C ILE A 190 -17.95 18.40 18.35
N HIS A 191 -17.71 17.27 17.70
CA HIS A 191 -18.60 16.11 17.71
C HIS A 191 -17.92 14.90 18.30
N ARG A 192 -18.64 14.18 19.15
CA ARG A 192 -18.25 12.83 19.61
C ARG A 192 -19.10 11.80 18.89
N ILE A 193 -18.48 11.05 17.99
CA ILE A 193 -19.12 10.00 17.22
C ILE A 193 -18.87 8.68 17.95
N ARG A 194 -19.85 8.24 18.73
CA ARG A 194 -19.76 6.99 19.50
C ARG A 194 -20.12 5.80 18.60
N ALA A 195 -19.33 4.74 18.67
CA ALA A 195 -19.56 3.53 17.90
C ALA A 195 -19.06 2.29 18.65
N LYS A 196 -19.68 1.15 18.38
CA LYS A 196 -19.20 -0.15 18.88
C LYS A 196 -17.90 -0.58 18.20
N ASN A 197 -17.73 -0.21 16.93
CA ASN A 197 -16.55 -0.50 16.14
C ASN A 197 -16.13 0.76 15.37
N THR A 198 -14.83 1.00 15.31
CA THR A 198 -14.20 2.10 14.57
C THR A 198 -13.15 1.52 13.63
N VAL A 199 -13.14 1.98 12.38
CA VAL A 199 -12.21 1.58 11.32
C VAL A 199 -11.49 2.84 10.83
N ILE A 200 -10.17 2.79 10.83
CA ILE A 200 -9.32 3.87 10.34
C ILE A 200 -8.92 3.57 8.91
N ALA A 201 -9.20 4.52 8.00
CA ALA A 201 -8.88 4.44 6.58
C ALA A 201 -8.46 5.83 6.04
N THR A 202 -7.55 6.48 6.74
CA THR A 202 -7.16 7.91 6.55
C THR A 202 -6.04 8.13 5.53
N GLY A 203 -5.68 7.10 4.75
CA GLY A 203 -4.58 7.20 3.78
C GLY A 203 -3.19 7.17 4.42
N GLY A 204 -2.18 7.60 3.65
CA GLY A 204 -0.76 7.57 4.06
C GLY A 204 -0.23 8.93 4.55
N TYR A 205 1.08 9.01 4.69
CA TYR A 205 1.80 10.16 5.29
C TYR A 205 2.91 10.72 4.39
N GLY A 206 2.78 10.64 3.06
CA GLY A 206 3.84 11.05 2.14
C GLY A 206 4.28 12.53 2.25
N ARG A 207 3.44 13.40 2.84
CA ARG A 207 3.77 14.80 3.11
C ARG A 207 4.81 15.03 4.20
N THR A 208 5.32 13.97 4.83
CA THR A 208 6.53 14.06 5.65
C THR A 208 7.78 14.32 4.81
N TYR A 209 7.74 14.10 3.49
CA TYR A 209 8.84 14.37 2.56
C TYR A 209 8.64 15.68 1.81
N PHE A 210 9.76 16.36 1.55
CA PHE A 210 9.79 17.61 0.79
C PHE A 210 9.18 17.48 -0.62
N SER A 211 9.64 16.47 -1.37
CA SER A 211 9.09 16.12 -2.68
C SER A 211 8.35 14.79 -2.59
N CYS A 212 7.07 14.79 -2.93
CA CYS A 212 6.23 13.60 -2.95
C CYS A 212 5.14 13.70 -4.01
N THR A 213 4.68 12.54 -4.49
CA THR A 213 3.49 12.44 -5.37
C THR A 213 2.18 12.58 -4.60
N SER A 214 2.25 12.59 -3.27
CA SER A 214 1.09 12.58 -2.39
C SER A 214 0.35 13.92 -2.40
N ALA A 215 -0.97 13.84 -2.27
CA ALA A 215 -1.80 15.02 -2.05
C ALA A 215 -1.36 15.77 -0.77
N HIS A 216 -1.66 17.06 -0.70
CA HIS A 216 -1.39 17.87 0.50
C HIS A 216 -2.09 17.32 1.76
N THR A 217 -3.18 16.58 1.59
CA THR A 217 -3.97 15.97 2.65
C THR A 217 -3.44 14.61 3.14
N SER A 218 -2.33 14.10 2.59
CA SER A 218 -1.73 12.83 3.04
C SER A 218 -0.75 13.05 4.19
N THR A 219 -1.31 13.41 5.36
CA THR A 219 -0.59 13.88 6.56
C THR A 219 -0.45 12.84 7.67
N GLY A 220 -0.99 11.63 7.49
CA GLY A 220 -0.86 10.56 8.49
C GLY A 220 -1.74 10.72 9.73
N ASP A 221 -2.88 11.40 9.62
CA ASP A 221 -3.73 11.75 10.77
C ASP A 221 -4.15 10.52 11.59
N GLY A 222 -4.59 9.45 10.92
CA GLY A 222 -4.97 8.20 11.58
C GLY A 222 -3.81 7.48 12.25
N THR A 223 -2.62 7.49 11.62
CA THR A 223 -1.38 6.99 12.24
C THR A 223 -1.11 7.73 13.54
N ALA A 224 -1.24 9.06 13.52
CA ALA A 224 -1.03 9.89 14.69
C ALA A 224 -2.09 9.67 15.78
N MET A 225 -3.36 9.45 15.42
CA MET A 225 -4.42 9.08 16.37
C MET A 225 -4.13 7.74 17.07
N ILE A 226 -3.64 6.74 16.33
CA ILE A 226 -3.23 5.45 16.88
C ILE A 226 -2.05 5.63 17.85
N THR A 227 -1.05 6.41 17.46
CA THR A 227 0.09 6.74 18.33
C THR A 227 -0.35 7.46 19.61
N ARG A 228 -1.23 8.46 19.51
CA ARG A 228 -1.76 9.18 20.70
C ARG A 228 -2.61 8.31 21.61
N ALA A 229 -3.25 7.29 21.07
CA ALA A 229 -3.96 6.26 21.84
C ALA A 229 -3.01 5.26 22.53
N GLY A 230 -1.68 5.40 22.39
CA GLY A 230 -0.69 4.51 22.99
C GLY A 230 -0.56 3.15 22.28
N LEU A 231 -1.08 3.05 21.06
CA LEU A 231 -1.03 1.83 20.25
C LEU A 231 0.17 1.85 19.29
N PRO A 232 0.75 0.69 18.95
CA PRO A 232 1.89 0.63 18.05
C PRO A 232 1.51 0.89 16.59
N CYS A 233 2.43 1.49 15.85
CA CYS A 233 2.44 1.49 14.39
C CYS A 233 3.46 0.47 13.88
N GLN A 234 3.25 -0.06 12.68
CA GLN A 234 4.08 -1.12 12.11
C GLN A 234 4.83 -0.64 10.85
N ASP A 235 6.10 -1.01 10.72
CA ASP A 235 6.91 -0.90 9.48
C ASP A 235 7.02 0.52 8.87
N LEU A 236 6.99 1.57 9.70
CA LEU A 236 6.97 2.97 9.23
C LEU A 236 8.25 3.39 8.49
N GLU A 237 9.35 2.67 8.67
CA GLU A 237 10.62 2.87 7.96
C GLU A 237 10.57 2.46 6.48
N PHE A 238 9.59 1.68 6.06
CA PHE A 238 9.46 1.17 4.70
C PHE A 238 8.73 2.15 3.78
N VAL A 239 9.39 3.25 3.47
CA VAL A 239 8.89 4.25 2.50
C VAL A 239 9.20 3.82 1.08
N GLN A 240 8.18 3.84 0.21
CA GLN A 240 8.32 3.58 -1.22
C GLN A 240 8.56 4.89 -1.98
N PHE A 241 9.63 4.92 -2.76
CA PHE A 241 9.87 5.97 -3.75
C PHE A 241 9.40 5.46 -5.11
N HIS A 242 8.47 6.17 -5.73
CA HIS A 242 8.06 5.82 -7.09
C HIS A 242 9.16 6.24 -8.08
N PRO A 243 9.54 5.41 -9.07
CA PRO A 243 10.63 5.74 -9.99
C PRO A 243 10.43 7.04 -10.76
N THR A 244 9.22 7.26 -11.28
CA THR A 244 8.93 8.33 -12.26
C THR A 244 8.00 9.41 -11.68
N GLY A 245 8.45 10.12 -10.65
CA GLY A 245 7.88 11.43 -10.29
C GLY A 245 8.44 12.50 -11.22
N ILE A 246 7.61 13.39 -11.76
CA ILE A 246 8.07 14.42 -12.69
C ILE A 246 9.07 15.36 -11.98
N TYR A 247 10.17 15.66 -12.66
CA TYR A 247 11.21 16.54 -12.13
C TYR A 247 10.64 17.94 -11.80
N GLY A 248 11.09 18.52 -10.69
CA GLY A 248 10.60 19.81 -10.18
C GLY A 248 9.25 19.69 -9.48
N ALA A 249 8.18 19.33 -10.20
CA ALA A 249 6.81 19.39 -9.66
C ALA A 249 6.40 18.17 -8.79
N GLY A 250 7.03 17.01 -8.96
CA GLY A 250 6.76 15.82 -8.13
C GLY A 250 5.49 15.04 -8.46
N CYS A 251 4.66 15.48 -9.42
CA CYS A 251 3.51 14.73 -9.92
C CYS A 251 3.88 13.33 -10.41
N LEU A 252 3.04 12.34 -10.11
CA LEU A 252 3.23 10.96 -10.56
C LEU A 252 3.09 10.85 -12.08
N ILE A 253 4.07 10.22 -12.74
CA ILE A 253 3.91 9.63 -14.07
C ILE A 253 3.79 8.12 -13.90
N THR A 254 2.68 7.56 -14.40
CA THR A 254 2.30 6.17 -14.14
C THR A 254 3.38 5.18 -14.56
N GLU A 255 3.60 4.15 -13.74
CA GLU A 255 4.39 2.97 -14.14
C GLU A 255 3.80 2.25 -15.35
N GLY A 256 2.51 2.48 -15.64
CA GLY A 256 1.88 2.07 -16.89
C GLY A 256 2.61 2.57 -18.12
N CYS A 257 3.29 3.73 -18.09
CA CYS A 257 4.10 4.19 -19.22
C CYS A 257 5.18 3.18 -19.61
N ARG A 258 5.83 2.55 -18.61
CA ARG A 258 6.82 1.48 -18.82
C ARG A 258 6.14 0.16 -19.19
N GLY A 259 4.96 -0.10 -18.61
CA GLY A 259 4.13 -1.25 -18.96
C GLY A 259 3.69 -1.26 -20.43
N GLU A 260 3.45 -0.08 -21.00
CA GLU A 260 3.09 0.12 -22.41
C GLU A 260 4.32 0.31 -23.33
N GLY A 261 5.54 0.00 -22.84
CA GLY A 261 6.77 -0.03 -23.63
C GLY A 261 7.72 1.17 -23.47
N GLY A 262 7.38 2.14 -22.62
CA GLY A 262 8.28 3.25 -22.29
C GLY A 262 9.57 2.78 -21.60
N ILE A 263 10.67 3.51 -21.83
CA ILE A 263 12.00 3.16 -21.32
C ILE A 263 12.61 4.32 -20.54
N LEU A 264 13.52 3.99 -19.61
CA LEU A 264 14.35 4.96 -18.91
C LEU A 264 15.71 5.07 -19.63
N ILE A 265 16.11 6.30 -19.94
CA ILE A 265 17.40 6.62 -20.57
C ILE A 265 18.20 7.58 -19.70
N ASN A 266 19.52 7.42 -19.68
CA ASN A 266 20.43 8.37 -19.03
C ASN A 266 20.88 9.49 -19.99
N SER A 267 21.78 10.37 -19.55
CA SER A 267 22.22 11.53 -20.36
C SER A 267 22.97 11.14 -21.64
N GLN A 268 23.51 9.91 -21.69
CA GLN A 268 24.23 9.35 -22.83
C GLN A 268 23.30 8.60 -23.79
N GLY A 269 21.99 8.54 -23.50
CA GLY A 269 21.01 7.78 -24.27
C GLY A 269 21.04 6.28 -24.01
N GLU A 270 21.77 5.80 -23.00
CA GLU A 270 21.79 4.37 -22.62
C GLU A 270 20.49 4.02 -21.90
N ARG A 271 19.89 2.88 -22.29
CA ARG A 271 18.82 2.23 -21.52
C ARG A 271 19.40 1.47 -20.33
N PHE A 272 19.87 2.20 -19.32
CA PHE A 272 20.65 1.68 -18.19
C PHE A 272 19.98 0.54 -17.41
N MET A 273 18.64 0.43 -17.42
CA MET A 273 17.94 -0.67 -16.73
C MET A 273 18.27 -2.06 -17.29
N GLU A 274 18.77 -2.18 -18.52
CA GLU A 274 19.26 -3.45 -19.07
C GLU A 274 20.52 -3.95 -18.34
N ARG A 275 21.30 -3.04 -17.76
CA ARG A 275 22.48 -3.37 -16.94
C ARG A 275 22.09 -3.74 -15.50
N TYR A 276 21.14 -3.02 -14.90
CA TYR A 276 20.76 -3.24 -13.49
C TYR A 276 19.75 -4.37 -13.28
N ALA A 277 18.93 -4.69 -14.27
CA ALA A 277 17.95 -5.77 -14.20
C ALA A 277 17.80 -6.41 -15.59
N PRO A 278 18.74 -7.26 -16.04
CA PRO A 278 18.81 -7.73 -17.44
C PRO A 278 17.52 -8.37 -17.98
N VAL A 279 16.80 -9.07 -17.09
CA VAL A 279 15.55 -9.74 -17.42
C VAL A 279 14.37 -8.76 -17.42
N ALA A 280 14.06 -8.16 -16.25
CA ALA A 280 12.86 -7.35 -16.05
C ALA A 280 12.99 -5.92 -16.60
N LYS A 281 14.22 -5.43 -16.80
CA LYS A 281 14.54 -4.09 -17.29
C LYS A 281 13.76 -3.02 -16.52
N ASP A 282 13.09 -2.12 -17.23
CA ASP A 282 12.27 -1.03 -16.69
C ASP A 282 11.06 -1.51 -15.87
N LEU A 283 10.68 -2.80 -15.96
CA LEU A 283 9.60 -3.43 -15.19
C LEU A 283 10.09 -4.22 -13.97
N ALA A 284 11.35 -3.99 -13.54
CA ALA A 284 11.84 -4.44 -12.24
C ALA A 284 11.04 -3.82 -11.08
N SER A 285 11.26 -4.32 -9.86
CA SER A 285 10.60 -3.78 -8.67
C SER A 285 11.00 -2.31 -8.44
N ARG A 286 10.05 -1.49 -7.95
CA ARG A 286 10.24 -0.03 -7.80
C ARG A 286 11.48 0.33 -7.00
N ASP A 287 11.77 -0.43 -5.94
CA ASP A 287 12.91 -0.18 -5.09
C ASP A 287 14.26 -0.37 -5.84
N VAL A 288 14.33 -1.29 -6.81
CA VAL A 288 15.49 -1.48 -7.69
C VAL A 288 15.59 -0.33 -8.66
N VAL A 289 14.52 -0.06 -9.41
CA VAL A 289 14.52 1.00 -10.44
C VAL A 289 14.89 2.35 -9.84
N SER A 290 14.31 2.71 -8.69
CA SER A 290 14.64 3.97 -7.99
C SER A 290 16.10 4.02 -7.52
N ARG A 291 16.68 2.91 -7.05
CA ARG A 291 18.10 2.86 -6.68
C ARG A 291 19.00 3.00 -7.91
N SER A 292 18.70 2.29 -8.99
CA SER A 292 19.44 2.38 -10.26
C SER A 292 19.45 3.80 -10.80
N MET A 293 18.28 4.46 -10.90
CA MET A 293 18.19 5.87 -11.30
C MET A 293 19.03 6.79 -10.42
N THR A 294 19.03 6.55 -9.10
CA THR A 294 19.81 7.35 -8.16
C THR A 294 21.32 7.14 -8.36
N LEU A 295 21.76 5.92 -8.67
CA LEU A 295 23.16 5.62 -8.96
C LEU A 295 23.64 6.34 -10.22
N GLU A 296 22.89 6.27 -11.32
CA GLU A 296 23.21 7.00 -12.56
C GLU A 296 23.41 8.51 -12.31
N ILE A 297 22.47 9.14 -11.59
CA ILE A 297 22.56 10.57 -11.23
C ILE A 297 23.79 10.87 -10.37
N ARG A 298 24.12 10.00 -9.40
CA ARG A 298 25.27 10.19 -8.50
C ARG A 298 26.61 9.97 -9.22
N GLU A 299 26.63 9.15 -10.26
CA GLU A 299 27.83 8.82 -11.04
C GLU A 299 28.15 9.86 -12.14
N GLY A 300 27.36 10.94 -12.24
CA GLY A 300 27.71 12.13 -13.02
C GLY A 300 26.63 12.62 -13.98
N ASP A 301 25.49 11.94 -14.07
CA ASP A 301 24.37 12.42 -14.88
C ASP A 301 23.69 13.62 -14.22
N LYS A 302 23.95 14.80 -14.77
CA LYS A 302 23.44 16.06 -14.22
C LYS A 302 21.97 16.25 -14.60
N VAL A 303 21.12 16.22 -13.58
CA VAL A 303 19.78 16.82 -13.65
C VAL A 303 19.94 18.35 -13.61
N PRO A 304 19.23 19.14 -14.45
CA PRO A 304 19.33 20.61 -14.46
C PRO A 304 19.03 21.24 -13.08
N SER A 305 19.35 22.52 -12.86
CA SER A 305 19.21 23.18 -11.56
C SER A 305 17.79 23.67 -11.23
N ILE A 306 17.39 23.51 -9.97
CA ILE A 306 16.16 24.04 -9.36
C ILE A 306 16.37 25.50 -8.93
N LYS A 307 15.29 26.31 -8.92
CA LYS A 307 15.31 27.74 -8.55
C LYS A 307 15.81 28.00 -7.11
N PRO A 308 16.40 29.18 -6.83
CA PRO A 308 17.19 29.44 -5.61
C PRO A 308 16.42 29.35 -4.28
N ASN A 309 15.11 29.58 -4.28
CA ASN A 309 14.28 29.67 -3.08
C ASN A 309 13.36 28.46 -2.86
N ALA A 310 13.58 27.35 -3.56
CA ALA A 310 12.72 26.18 -3.46
C ALA A 310 12.79 25.46 -2.10
N GLY A 311 13.86 25.66 -1.32
CA GLY A 311 14.11 24.92 -0.08
C GLY A 311 13.77 25.63 1.23
N GLU A 312 13.64 26.96 1.25
CA GLU A 312 13.64 27.73 2.50
C GLU A 312 12.40 27.51 3.37
N GLU A 313 11.19 27.37 2.78
CA GLU A 313 9.97 27.05 3.55
C GLU A 313 9.96 25.60 4.07
N SER A 314 10.74 24.72 3.47
CA SER A 314 10.76 23.29 3.83
C SER A 314 11.79 22.97 4.90
N VAL A 315 12.85 23.77 4.99
CA VAL A 315 13.82 23.74 6.10
C VAL A 315 13.16 24.13 7.43
N MET A 316 12.19 25.05 7.43
CA MET A 316 11.45 25.45 8.65
C MET A 316 10.60 24.33 9.27
N ASN A 317 10.01 23.45 8.46
CA ASN A 317 9.25 22.29 8.97
C ASN A 317 10.15 21.11 9.35
N LEU A 318 11.34 21.00 8.73
CA LEU A 318 12.35 20.00 9.04
C LEU A 318 12.99 20.19 10.42
N ASP A 319 13.16 21.43 10.89
CA ASP A 319 13.85 21.69 12.15
C ASP A 319 13.16 21.04 13.36
N LYS A 320 11.82 20.99 13.41
CA LYS A 320 11.08 20.32 14.51
C LYS A 320 11.27 18.80 14.57
N LEU A 321 11.53 18.14 13.44
CA LEU A 321 11.80 16.68 13.36
C LEU A 321 13.30 16.38 13.44
N ARG A 322 14.15 17.32 13.01
CA ARG A 322 15.62 17.24 13.00
C ARG A 322 16.23 17.24 14.40
N PHE A 323 15.56 17.83 15.39
CA PHE A 323 15.98 17.78 16.80
C PHE A 323 15.40 16.60 17.58
N ALA A 324 14.75 15.63 16.92
CA ALA A 324 14.45 14.35 17.54
C ALA A 324 15.73 13.51 17.60
N ASP A 325 16.25 13.27 18.80
CA ASP A 325 17.57 12.68 19.00
C ASP A 325 17.53 11.15 18.82
N GLY A 326 18.01 10.68 17.67
CA GLY A 326 18.17 9.27 17.32
C GLY A 326 19.55 9.03 16.74
N SER A 327 20.25 7.99 17.19
CA SER A 327 21.67 7.76 16.87
C SER A 327 21.95 7.17 15.49
N ILE A 328 20.93 6.88 14.66
CA ILE A 328 21.10 6.18 13.38
C ILE A 328 20.26 6.84 12.27
N ARG A 329 20.87 7.09 11.10
CA ARG A 329 20.16 7.61 9.92
C ARG A 329 19.29 6.53 9.27
N THR A 330 18.07 6.88 8.84
CA THR A 330 17.14 5.93 8.18
C THR A 330 17.76 5.21 6.96
N SER A 331 18.61 5.89 6.18
CA SER A 331 19.32 5.29 5.05
C SER A 331 20.35 4.25 5.48
N GLU A 332 21.04 4.47 6.59
CA GLU A 332 22.05 3.54 7.15
C GLU A 332 21.38 2.33 7.78
N LEU A 333 20.25 2.54 8.48
CA LEU A 333 19.33 1.48 8.88
C LEU A 333 18.97 0.65 7.65
N ARG A 334 18.34 1.23 6.62
CA ARG A 334 17.90 0.49 5.42
C ARG A 334 19.02 -0.25 4.68
N LEU A 335 20.22 0.30 4.61
CA LEU A 335 21.38 -0.36 3.96
C LEU A 335 21.94 -1.51 4.79
N SER A 336 22.06 -1.37 6.12
CA SER A 336 22.52 -2.45 7.01
C SER A 336 21.51 -3.60 7.04
N MET A 337 20.24 -3.23 7.11
CA MET A 337 19.05 -4.06 6.94
C MET A 337 19.11 -4.93 5.67
N GLN A 338 19.41 -4.34 4.51
CA GLN A 338 19.46 -5.10 3.24
C GLN A 338 20.75 -5.92 3.05
N LYS A 339 21.89 -5.47 3.58
CA LYS A 339 23.21 -6.11 3.34
C LYS A 339 23.48 -7.30 4.23
N VAL A 340 22.78 -7.43 5.36
CA VAL A 340 22.96 -8.51 6.33
C VAL A 340 21.61 -9.22 6.53
N ARG A 341 21.17 -9.92 5.48
CA ARG A 341 19.98 -10.78 5.56
C ARG A 341 20.34 -12.04 6.34
N ILE A 342 20.10 -12.01 7.64
CA ILE A 342 20.20 -13.16 8.52
C ILE A 342 18.77 -13.61 8.84
N ASP A 343 18.27 -14.59 8.11
CA ASP A 343 16.97 -15.20 8.40
C ASP A 343 17.13 -16.31 9.45
N GLU A 344 16.05 -17.03 9.76
CA GLU A 344 16.09 -18.20 10.66
C GLU A 344 17.04 -19.29 10.16
N TYR A 345 17.25 -19.37 8.84
CA TYR A 345 18.16 -20.27 8.14
C TYR A 345 18.94 -19.52 7.04
N ASP A 346 20.09 -20.05 6.64
CA ASP A 346 20.79 -19.66 5.42
C ASP A 346 20.12 -20.33 4.21
N TYR A 347 19.17 -19.63 3.59
CA TYR A 347 18.43 -20.09 2.43
C TYR A 347 19.27 -20.18 1.14
N SER A 348 20.55 -19.79 1.16
CA SER A 348 21.47 -20.09 0.06
C SER A 348 21.98 -21.53 0.08
N LYS A 349 21.75 -22.26 1.18
CA LYS A 349 22.20 -23.64 1.41
C LYS A 349 21.02 -24.56 1.75
N PRO A 350 21.17 -25.89 1.60
CA PRO A 350 20.19 -26.83 2.11
C PRO A 350 19.92 -26.60 3.61
N ILE A 351 18.63 -26.55 3.98
CA ILE A 351 18.20 -26.29 5.38
C ILE A 351 18.55 -27.46 6.30
N GLN A 352 18.66 -28.67 5.77
CA GLN A 352 18.90 -29.89 6.53
C GLN A 352 20.25 -29.81 7.27
N GLY A 353 20.20 -29.90 8.61
CA GLY A 353 21.39 -29.80 9.47
C GLY A 353 21.75 -28.37 9.91
N GLN A 354 21.04 -27.34 9.44
CA GLN A 354 21.21 -25.99 9.96
C GLN A 354 20.53 -25.84 11.33
N GLN A 355 21.17 -25.09 12.23
CA GLN A 355 20.53 -24.65 13.47
C GLN A 355 19.78 -23.35 13.24
N GLN A 356 18.55 -23.29 13.72
CA GLN A 356 17.72 -22.10 13.63
C GLN A 356 18.35 -20.98 14.46
N ARG A 357 18.57 -19.80 13.85
CA ARG A 357 19.09 -18.65 14.58
C ARG A 357 18.06 -18.08 15.57
N PRO A 358 18.49 -17.45 16.68
CA PRO A 358 17.56 -16.77 17.60
C PRO A 358 16.82 -15.61 16.94
N PHE A 359 15.56 -15.37 17.31
CA PHE A 359 14.73 -14.28 16.76
C PHE A 359 15.38 -12.88 16.82
N LYS A 360 16.22 -12.63 17.83
CA LYS A 360 16.96 -11.37 17.96
C LYS A 360 17.92 -11.12 16.78
N GLU A 361 18.42 -12.19 16.15
CA GLU A 361 19.30 -12.15 14.98
C GLU A 361 18.53 -12.18 13.66
N HIS A 362 17.19 -12.32 13.69
CA HIS A 362 16.39 -12.39 12.46
C HIS A 362 16.29 -11.02 11.79
N TRP A 363 16.39 -11.05 10.48
CA TRP A 363 16.12 -9.98 9.56
C TRP A 363 14.61 -9.82 9.31
N ARG A 364 13.92 -10.93 9.00
CA ARG A 364 12.48 -10.97 8.71
C ARG A 364 11.62 -10.83 9.97
N LYS A 365 11.38 -9.59 10.36
CA LYS A 365 10.48 -9.22 11.45
C LYS A 365 9.88 -7.85 11.18
N HIS A 366 8.63 -7.68 11.59
CA HIS A 366 7.97 -6.39 11.50
C HIS A 366 8.42 -5.51 12.66
N THR A 367 8.73 -4.26 12.36
CA THR A 367 9.05 -3.26 13.37
C THR A 367 7.76 -2.71 13.94
N LEU A 368 7.63 -2.72 15.26
CA LEU A 368 6.56 -2.06 15.99
C LEU A 368 7.15 -0.81 16.67
N SER A 369 6.56 0.34 16.39
CA SER A 369 6.96 1.62 16.96
C SER A 369 5.91 2.14 17.92
N TYR A 370 6.36 2.44 19.14
CA TYR A 370 5.58 3.10 20.18
C TYR A 370 6.17 4.48 20.44
N VAL A 371 5.31 5.45 20.73
CA VAL A 371 5.73 6.81 21.10
C VAL A 371 5.07 7.18 22.41
N ASP A 372 5.88 7.54 23.39
CA ASP A 372 5.39 8.27 24.56
C ASP A 372 5.14 9.72 24.14
N THR A 373 3.87 10.10 24.03
CA THR A 373 3.46 11.42 23.56
C THR A 373 3.77 12.55 24.54
N LYS A 374 4.08 12.24 25.81
CA LYS A 374 4.49 13.25 26.80
C LYS A 374 5.97 13.60 26.68
N THR A 375 6.80 12.59 26.42
CA THR A 375 8.26 12.76 26.39
C THR A 375 8.83 12.81 24.97
N GLY A 376 8.06 12.40 23.96
CA GLY A 376 8.53 12.20 22.59
C GLY A 376 9.39 10.95 22.40
N LYS A 377 9.60 10.14 23.46
CA LYS A 377 10.46 8.96 23.39
C LYS A 377 9.85 7.90 22.49
N VAL A 378 10.63 7.45 21.50
CA VAL A 378 10.28 6.32 20.63
C VAL A 378 10.87 5.03 21.20
N THR A 379 10.05 3.98 21.26
CA THR A 379 10.49 2.61 21.59
C THR A 379 10.15 1.68 20.45
N LEU A 380 11.11 0.84 20.06
CA LEU A 380 10.94 -0.17 19.02
C LEU A 380 10.81 -1.56 19.64
N ASP A 381 9.86 -2.33 19.13
CA ASP A 381 9.69 -3.76 19.38
C ASP A 381 9.53 -4.48 18.04
N TYR A 382 9.47 -5.82 18.05
CA TYR A 382 9.39 -6.60 16.84
C TYR A 382 8.44 -7.78 16.97
N ARG A 383 7.70 -8.08 15.90
CA ARG A 383 6.93 -9.32 15.76
C ARG A 383 7.41 -10.16 14.58
N PRO A 384 7.27 -11.49 14.62
CA PRO A 384 7.60 -12.33 13.49
C PRO A 384 6.67 -12.08 12.30
N VAL A 385 7.18 -12.38 11.10
CA VAL A 385 6.37 -12.48 9.87
C VAL A 385 5.53 -13.75 9.93
N ILE A 386 4.30 -13.70 9.42
CA ILE A 386 3.45 -14.88 9.27
C ILE A 386 3.76 -15.54 7.93
N ASP A 387 4.58 -16.60 7.96
CA ASP A 387 4.93 -17.37 6.76
C ASP A 387 3.84 -18.31 6.27
N LYS A 388 2.93 -18.71 7.15
CA LYS A 388 1.89 -19.69 6.83
C LYS A 388 0.82 -19.04 5.96
N THR A 389 0.35 -19.79 4.97
CA THR A 389 -0.80 -19.39 4.16
C THR A 389 -2.11 -19.79 4.85
N LEU A 390 -3.25 -19.24 4.42
CA LEU A 390 -4.56 -19.59 4.98
C LEU A 390 -4.94 -21.07 4.78
N ASN A 391 -4.48 -21.67 3.67
CA ASN A 391 -4.65 -23.09 3.36
C ASN A 391 -3.45 -23.57 2.54
N GLU A 392 -2.56 -24.33 3.18
CA GLU A 392 -1.34 -24.86 2.55
C GLU A 392 -1.63 -25.86 1.42
N ALA A 393 -2.78 -26.55 1.46
CA ALA A 393 -3.18 -27.46 0.39
C ALA A 393 -3.55 -26.71 -0.90
N ASP A 394 -4.10 -25.50 -0.77
CA ASP A 394 -4.50 -24.67 -1.91
C ASP A 394 -3.36 -23.79 -2.41
N CYS A 395 -2.49 -23.31 -1.51
CA CYS A 395 -1.36 -22.44 -1.82
C CYS A 395 -0.22 -22.66 -0.82
N ALA A 396 0.87 -23.25 -1.29
CA ALA A 396 2.06 -23.44 -0.48
C ALA A 396 2.75 -22.10 -0.17
N THR A 397 3.32 -22.01 1.03
CA THR A 397 4.22 -20.90 1.43
C THR A 397 5.35 -20.74 0.42
N VAL A 398 5.66 -19.50 0.08
CA VAL A 398 6.83 -19.16 -0.74
C VAL A 398 8.01 -18.92 0.19
N PRO A 399 9.03 -19.81 0.19
CA PRO A 399 10.17 -19.64 1.07
C PRO A 399 11.01 -18.42 0.66
N PRO A 400 11.68 -17.78 1.62
CA PRO A 400 12.82 -16.90 1.40
C PRO A 400 13.75 -17.35 0.27
N ALA A 401 14.12 -16.42 -0.60
CA ALA A 401 15.21 -16.61 -1.56
C ALA A 401 16.05 -15.33 -1.65
N ILE A 402 17.34 -15.45 -1.95
CA ILE A 402 18.15 -14.26 -2.25
C ILE A 402 17.62 -13.61 -3.52
N ARG A 403 17.39 -12.29 -3.49
CA ARG A 403 17.10 -11.55 -4.72
C ARG A 403 18.39 -11.46 -5.56
N SER A 404 18.50 -12.29 -6.59
CA SER A 404 19.46 -12.06 -7.67
C SER A 404 18.82 -11.10 -8.67
N TYR A 405 19.44 -9.95 -8.87
CA TYR A 405 19.04 -8.97 -9.89
C TYR A 405 19.99 -9.01 -11.07
#